data_AF-A0A7X5L583-F1
#
_entry.id   AF-A0A7X5L583-F1
#
_cell.length_a   1.000
_cell.length_b   1.000
_cell.length_c   1.000
_cell.angle_alpha   90.00
_cell.angle_beta   90.00
_cell.angle_gamma   90.00
#
_symmetry.space_group_name_H-M   'P 1'
#
loop_
_entity.id
_entity.type
_entity.pdbx_description
1 polymer ?
#
loop_
_entity_poly.entity_id
_entity_poly.type
_entity_poly.pdbx_seq_one_letter_code
_entity_poly.pdbx_strand_id
1 'polypeptide(L)'
;MSFDMILNILIMACGIYMLYWAIQMKRNKKIPEMLVGKNFPIERAQNPEGFIKATFPITFATGALLLVSGAVGALELLASYPMADTAINLLEVVAIIGYGALLMRAQRKYLVGETQTGERK
;
A
#
# COMPACT_ATOMS: atom_id res chain seq x y z
N MET A 1 24.18 13.73 -3.52
CA MET A 1 22.98 12.92 -3.80
C MET A 1 21.91 13.86 -4.32
N SER A 2 21.40 13.59 -5.51
CA SER A 2 20.29 14.35 -6.11
C SER A 2 19.00 14.05 -5.34
N PHE A 3 18.08 15.03 -5.28
CA PHE A 3 16.79 14.86 -4.59
C PHE A 3 16.00 13.67 -5.15
N ASP A 4 16.04 13.48 -6.46
CA ASP A 4 15.43 12.36 -7.18
C ASP A 4 15.95 10.99 -6.68
N MET A 5 17.26 10.82 -6.58
CA MET A 5 17.89 9.62 -6.04
C MET A 5 17.44 9.32 -4.60
N ILE A 6 17.28 10.34 -3.76
CA ILE A 6 16.81 10.18 -2.37
C ILE A 6 15.35 9.71 -2.36
N LEU A 7 14.50 10.28 -3.21
CA LEU A 7 13.12 9.85 -3.37
C LEU A 7 13.03 8.40 -3.85
N ASN A 8 13.81 8.01 -4.86
CA ASN A 8 13.84 6.64 -5.37
C ASN A 8 14.26 5.62 -4.31
N ILE A 9 15.27 5.95 -3.48
CA ILE A 9 15.67 5.12 -2.34
C ILE A 9 14.55 5.05 -1.29
N LEU A 10 13.87 6.16 -1.00
CA LEU A 10 12.74 6.19 -0.07
C LEU A 10 11.57 5.34 -0.55
N ILE A 11 11.24 5.44 -1.84
CA ILE A 11 10.19 4.65 -2.50
C ILE A 11 10.54 3.16 -2.46
N MET A 12 11.79 2.81 -2.77
CA MET A 12 12.30 1.44 -2.67
C MET A 12 12.17 0.91 -1.23
N ALA A 13 12.59 1.69 -0.23
CA ALA A 13 12.45 1.32 1.19
C ALA A 13 10.97 1.16 1.59
N CYS A 14 10.08 2.01 1.06
CA CYS A 14 8.64 1.91 1.26
C CYS A 14 8.06 0.62 0.65
N GLY A 15 8.48 0.26 -0.55
CA GLY A 15 8.09 -1.00 -1.21
C GLY A 15 8.49 -2.23 -0.39
N ILE A 16 9.75 -2.26 0.07
CA ILE A 16 10.26 -3.32 0.97
C ILE A 16 9.41 -3.41 2.25
N TYR A 17 9.10 -2.26 2.85
CA TYR A 17 8.30 -2.20 4.06
C TYR A 17 6.86 -2.71 3.85
N MET A 18 6.22 -2.35 2.73
CA MET A 18 4.90 -2.87 2.37
C MET A 18 4.90 -4.38 2.15
N LEU A 19 5.93 -4.91 1.47
CA LEU A 19 6.11 -6.34 1.25
C LEU A 19 6.29 -7.10 2.58
N TYR A 20 7.13 -6.59 3.47
CA TYR A 20 7.33 -7.17 4.80
C TYR A 20 6.01 -7.27 5.57
N TRP A 21 5.21 -6.20 5.58
CA TRP A 21 3.90 -6.19 6.24
C TRP A 21 2.87 -7.09 5.55
N ALA A 22 2.85 -7.16 4.22
CA ALA A 22 1.99 -8.10 3.49
C ALA A 22 2.27 -9.55 3.95
N ILE A 23 3.54 -9.94 4.01
CA ILE A 23 3.93 -11.28 4.45
C ILE A 23 3.58 -11.51 5.93
N GLN A 24 3.85 -10.53 6.79
CA GLN A 24 3.48 -10.55 8.21
C GLN A 24 1.97 -10.71 8.41
N MET A 25 1.14 -9.99 7.65
CA MET A 25 -0.32 -10.12 7.69
C MET A 25 -0.79 -11.53 7.35
N LYS A 26 -0.19 -12.15 6.32
CA LYS A 26 -0.53 -13.51 5.91
C LYS A 26 -0.05 -14.56 6.91
N ARG A 27 1.14 -14.40 7.50
CA ARG A 27 1.70 -15.37 8.48
C ARG A 27 1.06 -15.26 9.85
N ASN A 28 0.89 -14.05 10.36
CA ASN A 28 0.50 -13.83 11.75
C ASN A 28 -1.00 -13.60 11.94
N LYS A 29 -1.78 -13.51 10.85
CA LYS A 29 -3.21 -13.15 10.86
C LYS A 29 -3.52 -11.86 11.66
N LYS A 30 -2.51 -11.03 11.90
CA LYS A 30 -2.62 -9.77 12.64
C LYS A 30 -2.69 -8.64 11.64
N ILE A 31 -3.70 -7.80 11.80
CA ILE A 31 -3.84 -6.59 11.00
C ILE A 31 -2.89 -5.54 11.57
N PRO A 32 -2.00 -4.93 10.78
CA PRO A 32 -1.07 -3.91 11.25
C PRO A 32 -1.86 -2.67 11.65
N GLU A 33 -1.59 -2.11 12.83
CA GLU A 33 -2.22 -0.85 13.27
C GLU A 33 -2.01 0.28 12.26
N MET A 34 -0.90 0.27 11.50
CA MET A 34 -0.66 1.24 10.43
C MET A 34 -1.69 1.16 9.29
N LEU A 35 -2.29 -0.01 9.05
CA LEU A 35 -3.34 -0.20 8.05
C LEU A 35 -4.75 -0.05 8.61
N VAL A 36 -4.92 0.27 9.90
CA VAL A 36 -6.27 0.45 10.50
C VAL A 36 -6.40 1.73 11.33
N GLY A 37 -5.28 2.40 11.61
CA GLY A 37 -5.20 3.47 12.59
C GLY A 37 -4.84 2.92 13.97
N LYS A 38 -4.04 3.70 14.71
CA LYS A 38 -3.66 3.41 16.10
C LYS A 38 -4.92 3.24 16.95
N ASN A 39 -5.01 2.17 17.74
CA ASN A 39 -6.16 1.80 18.58
C ASN A 39 -7.41 1.24 17.87
N PHE A 40 -7.32 0.72 16.64
CA PHE A 40 -8.47 0.02 16.08
C PHE A 40 -8.71 -1.31 16.83
N PRO A 41 -9.87 -1.52 17.49
CA PRO A 41 -10.15 -2.77 18.19
C PRO A 41 -10.31 -3.89 17.16
N ILE A 42 -9.25 -4.67 16.93
CA ILE A 42 -9.25 -5.82 16.01
C ILE A 42 -10.34 -6.84 16.40
N GLU A 43 -10.73 -6.89 17.68
CA GLU A 43 -11.83 -7.69 18.21
C GLU A 43 -13.23 -7.26 17.72
N ARG A 44 -13.38 -6.02 17.22
CA ARG A 44 -14.62 -5.54 16.57
C ARG A 44 -14.61 -5.71 15.05
N ALA A 45 -13.52 -6.23 14.46
CA ALA A 45 -13.49 -6.48 13.03
C ALA A 45 -14.53 -7.57 12.69
N GLN A 46 -15.50 -7.20 11.85
CA GLN A 46 -16.57 -8.11 11.45
C GLN A 46 -16.03 -9.29 10.63
N ASN A 47 -14.95 -9.07 9.86
CA ASN A 47 -14.30 -10.13 9.07
C ASN A 47 -12.79 -9.85 8.84
N PRO A 48 -11.93 -10.03 9.87
CA PRO A 48 -10.51 -9.71 9.78
C PRO A 48 -9.76 -10.59 8.76
N GLU A 49 -10.16 -11.85 8.61
CA GLU A 49 -9.56 -12.76 7.61
C GLU A 49 -9.92 -12.35 6.17
N GLY A 50 -11.13 -11.85 5.95
CA GLY A 50 -11.59 -11.32 4.66
C GLY A 50 -10.82 -10.07 4.23
N PHE A 51 -10.55 -9.16 5.17
CA PHE A 51 -9.69 -8.00 4.94
C PHE A 51 -8.28 -8.42 4.53
N ILE A 52 -7.66 -9.34 5.28
CA ILE A 52 -6.29 -9.81 4.99
C ILE A 52 -6.25 -10.47 3.61
N LYS A 53 -7.21 -11.32 3.25
CA LYS A 53 -7.23 -12.01 1.96
C LYS A 53 -7.41 -11.06 0.77
N ALA A 54 -8.21 -10.00 0.93
CA ALA A 54 -8.44 -9.01 -0.12
C ALA A 54 -7.28 -8.01 -0.24
N THR A 55 -6.74 -7.54 0.88
CA THR A 55 -5.71 -6.51 0.93
C THR A 55 -4.32 -7.08 0.66
N PHE A 56 -4.03 -8.32 1.06
CA PHE A 56 -2.73 -8.98 0.85
C PHE A 56 -2.22 -8.93 -0.59
N PRO A 57 -2.94 -9.44 -1.61
CA PRO A 57 -2.43 -9.46 -2.98
C PRO A 57 -2.24 -8.04 -3.54
N ILE A 58 -3.07 -7.09 -3.12
CA ILE A 58 -2.99 -5.69 -3.55
C ILE A 58 -1.77 -5.03 -2.93
N THR A 59 -1.59 -5.12 -1.60
CA THR A 59 -0.40 -4.58 -0.91
C THR A 59 0.89 -5.21 -1.41
N PHE A 60 0.87 -6.52 -1.66
CA PHE A 60 2.04 -7.23 -2.20
C PHE A 60 2.38 -6.76 -3.61
N ALA A 61 1.39 -6.63 -4.50
CA ALA A 61 1.59 -6.15 -5.86
C ALA A 61 2.09 -4.70 -5.88
N THR A 62 1.49 -3.81 -5.09
CA THR A 62 1.91 -2.41 -4.98
C THR A 62 3.32 -2.28 -4.38
N GLY A 63 3.61 -3.02 -3.32
CA GLY A 63 4.94 -3.03 -2.71
C GLY A 63 6.03 -3.57 -3.64
N ALA A 64 5.73 -4.63 -4.40
CA ALA A 64 6.64 -5.15 -5.44
C ALA A 64 6.86 -4.14 -6.56
N LEU A 65 5.80 -3.47 -7.02
CA LEU A 65 5.90 -2.43 -8.05
C LEU A 65 6.83 -1.32 -7.58
N LEU A 66 6.58 -0.74 -6.40
CA LEU A 66 7.38 0.34 -5.80
C LEU A 66 8.84 -0.06 -5.55
N LEU A 67 9.08 -1.31 -5.17
CA LEU A 67 10.44 -1.81 -4.99
C LEU A 67 11.18 -1.85 -6.33
N VAL A 68 10.56 -2.38 -7.37
CA VAL A 68 11.17 -2.50 -8.70
C VAL A 68 11.40 -1.13 -9.32
N SER A 69 10.40 -0.26 -9.31
CA SER A 69 10.50 1.08 -9.88
C SER A 69 11.47 1.98 -9.10
N GLY A 70 11.42 1.95 -7.77
CA GLY A 70 12.39 2.65 -6.93
C GLY A 70 13.83 2.14 -7.13
N ALA A 71 14.04 0.83 -7.34
CA ALA A 71 15.35 0.29 -7.68
C ALA A 71 15.83 0.71 -9.08
N VAL A 72 14.93 0.74 -10.07
CA VAL A 72 15.23 1.21 -11.43
C VAL A 72 15.65 2.69 -11.43
N GLY A 73 14.95 3.53 -10.67
CA GLY A 73 15.28 4.95 -10.49
C GLY A 73 16.57 5.15 -9.69
N ALA A 74 16.77 4.39 -8.60
CA ALA A 74 17.98 4.51 -7.77
C ALA A 74 19.27 4.03 -8.47
N LEU A 75 19.15 3.09 -9.40
CA LEU A 75 20.25 2.60 -10.24
C LEU A 75 20.45 3.44 -11.51
N GLU A 76 19.66 4.51 -11.70
CA GLU A 76 19.72 5.40 -12.86
C GLU A 76 19.60 4.64 -14.22
N LEU A 77 18.93 3.48 -14.23
CA LEU A 77 18.82 2.63 -15.42
C LEU A 77 18.09 3.31 -16.59
N LEU A 78 17.27 4.31 -16.28
CA LEU A 78 16.52 5.12 -17.24
C LEU A 78 17.06 6.54 -17.40
N ALA A 79 18.26 6.86 -16.90
CA ALA A 79 18.84 8.21 -17.01
C ALA A 79 19.01 8.68 -18.47
N SER A 80 19.14 7.75 -19.42
CA SER A 80 19.19 8.05 -20.86
C SER A 80 17.81 8.34 -21.49
N TYR A 81 16.71 8.07 -20.78
CA TYR A 81 15.33 8.20 -21.26
C TYR A 81 14.47 8.99 -20.27
N PRO A 82 14.65 10.33 -20.17
CA PRO A 82 13.96 11.16 -19.17
C PRO A 82 12.43 11.14 -19.29
N MET A 83 11.90 10.92 -20.50
CA MET A 83 10.46 10.77 -20.73
C MET A 83 9.91 9.46 -20.15
N ALA A 84 10.69 8.37 -20.23
CA ALA A 84 10.29 7.08 -19.67
C ALA A 84 10.36 7.12 -18.14
N ASP A 85 11.38 7.75 -17.59
CA ASP A 85 11.54 7.96 -16.15
C ASP A 85 10.36 8.74 -15.55
N THR A 86 10.00 9.87 -16.17
CA THR A 86 8.84 10.68 -15.78
C THR A 86 7.53 9.87 -15.86
N ALA A 87 7.37 9.03 -16.88
CA ALA A 87 6.18 8.19 -17.04
C ALA A 87 6.07 7.13 -15.94
N ILE A 88 7.17 6.52 -15.51
CA ILE A 88 7.19 5.57 -14.40
C ILE A 88 6.84 6.27 -13.08
N ASN A 89 7.43 7.43 -12.81
CA ASN A 89 7.13 8.20 -11.60
C ASN A 89 5.66 8.60 -11.55
N LEU A 90 5.07 9.00 -12.68
CA LEU A 90 3.64 9.30 -12.75
C LEU A 90 2.78 8.05 -12.49
N LEU A 91 3.18 6.91 -13.06
CA LEU A 91 2.50 5.63 -12.85
C LEU A 91 2.58 5.16 -11.39
N GLU A 92 3.71 5.36 -10.72
CA GLU A 92 3.85 5.08 -9.28
C GLU A 92 2.89 5.91 -8.44
N VAL A 93 2.78 7.22 -8.70
CA VAL A 93 1.85 8.10 -7.97
C VAL A 93 0.42 7.61 -8.11
N VAL A 94 0.01 7.25 -9.33
CA VAL A 94 -1.33 6.68 -9.58
C VAL A 94 -1.52 5.36 -8.83
N ALA A 95 -0.50 4.49 -8.83
CA ALA A 95 -0.55 3.21 -8.11
C ALA A 95 -0.67 3.40 -6.58
N ILE A 96 0.05 4.36 -6.00
CA ILE A 96 0.00 4.68 -4.56
C ILE A 96 -1.39 5.23 -4.19
N ILE A 97 -1.92 6.17 -4.98
CA ILE A 97 -3.25 6.74 -4.75
C ILE A 97 -4.32 5.65 -4.87
N GLY A 98 -4.25 4.81 -5.91
CA GLY A 98 -5.16 3.68 -6.11
C GLY A 98 -5.11 2.68 -4.97
N TYR A 99 -3.90 2.35 -4.50
CA TYR A 99 -3.69 1.50 -3.33
C TYR A 99 -4.32 2.09 -2.06
N GLY A 100 -4.09 3.37 -1.78
CA GLY A 100 -4.69 4.06 -0.64
C GLY A 100 -6.22 4.04 -0.68
N ALA A 101 -6.82 4.29 -1.85
CA ALA A 101 -8.27 4.25 -2.03
C ALA A 101 -8.85 2.84 -1.84
N LEU A 102 -8.18 1.81 -2.36
CA LEU A 102 -8.56 0.41 -2.18
C LEU A 102 -8.44 -0.03 -0.72
N LEU A 103 -7.37 0.38 -0.05
CA LEU A 103 -7.17 0.12 1.37
C LEU A 103 -8.26 0.76 2.21
N MET A 104 -8.58 2.04 1.98
CA MET A 104 -9.68 2.74 2.66
C MET A 104 -11.03 2.06 2.42
N ARG A 105 -11.31 1.61 1.19
CA ARG A 105 -12.52 0.84 0.87
C ARG A 105 -12.56 -0.49 1.60
N ALA A 106 -11.45 -1.23 1.64
CA ALA A 106 -11.35 -2.49 2.37
C ALA A 106 -11.51 -2.28 3.88
N GLN A 107 -10.91 -1.22 4.45
CA GLN A 107 -11.07 -0.89 5.86
C GLN A 107 -12.55 -0.61 6.17
N ARG A 108 -13.23 0.21 5.36
CA ARG A 108 -14.66 0.48 5.52
C ARG A 108 -15.51 -0.80 5.41
N LYS A 109 -15.23 -1.65 4.42
CA LYS A 109 -16.01 -2.85 4.13
C LYS A 109 -15.85 -3.96 5.17
N TYR A 110 -14.63 -4.19 5.66
CA TYR A 110 -14.32 -5.36 6.48
C TYR A 110 -14.06 -5.03 7.97
N LEU A 111 -13.66 -3.80 8.28
CA LEU A 111 -13.25 -3.40 9.63
C LEU A 111 -14.31 -2.51 10.29
N VAL A 112 -14.80 -1.50 9.58
CA VAL A 112 -15.90 -0.66 10.08
C VAL A 112 -17.24 -1.36 9.93
N GLY A 113 -17.36 -2.27 8.94
CA GLY A 113 -18.55 -3.07 8.65
C GLY A 113 -19.77 -2.17 8.58
N GLU A 114 -20.03 -1.55 7.41
CA GLU A 114 -21.10 -0.57 7.20
C GLU A 114 -22.21 -0.71 8.25
N THR A 115 -22.24 0.20 9.22
CA THR A 115 -23.50 0.54 9.86
C THR A 115 -24.43 0.91 8.72
N GLN A 116 -25.32 0.00 8.37
CA GLN A 116 -26.66 0.30 7.93
C GLN A 116 -27.32 1.15 9.04
N THR A 117 -26.93 2.42 9.10
CA THR A 117 -27.71 3.51 9.66
C THR A 117 -28.00 4.36 8.41
N GLY A 118 -28.99 4.03 7.59
CA GLY A 118 -30.32 3.69 8.04
C GLY A 118 -30.87 4.92 8.75
N GLU A 119 -31.53 5.78 7.96
CA GLU A 119 -32.52 6.78 8.36
C GLU A 119 -32.56 7.21 9.84
N ARG A 120 -32.35 8.51 10.05
CA ARG A 120 -33.10 9.39 10.98
C ARG A 120 -32.35 10.72 11.00
N LYS A 121 -32.90 11.86 10.60
CA LYS A 121 -34.28 12.32 10.34
C LYS A 121 -34.26 13.35 9.23
#